data_AF-A0A453DT38-F1
#
_entry.id   AF-A0A453DT38-F1
#
_cell.length_a   1.000
_cell.length_b   1.000
_cell.length_c   1.000
_cell.angle_alpha   90.00
_cell.angle_beta   90.00
_cell.angle_gamma   90.00
#
_symmetry.space_group_name_H-M   'P 1'
#
loop_
_entity.id
_entity.type
_entity.pdbx_description
1 polymer ?
#
loop_
_entity_poly.entity_id
_entity_poly.type
_entity_poly.pdbx_seq_one_letter_code
_entity_poly.pdbx_strand_id
1 'polypeptide(L)'
;MSAYLYYGGLAARVEILKAKKRPFSSCILRGFSGKYTYNGEDYDASASPEGAAYDKCKEEIDRALKLDAPCAAKNCTFGGVWNGGGGAGQDTVYVASFFYGKATQIGWVDMGAPSAKSSPAAFRAAAEKLCPLSVREAKATYPGLLDVPYACMDLVYEYTLLVDGFGLAPAKEITLVEKVKHGEYLIKATWPLGEAIDAVAPKKRVARLLL
;
A
#
# COMPACT_ATOMS: atom_id res chain seq x y z
N MET A 1 -10.28 14.49 -4.67
CA MET A 1 -9.68 13.16 -4.55
C MET A 1 -8.35 13.18 -5.28
N SER A 2 -7.25 12.79 -4.62
CA SER A 2 -5.94 12.69 -5.26
C SER A 2 -5.67 11.24 -5.64
N ALA A 3 -5.31 10.99 -6.90
CA ALA A 3 -4.91 9.67 -7.39
C ALA A 3 -3.43 9.71 -7.77
N TYR A 4 -2.64 8.83 -7.17
CA TYR A 4 -1.19 8.76 -7.39
C TYR A 4 -0.90 7.70 -8.45
N LEU A 5 -0.82 8.12 -9.72
CA LEU A 5 -0.48 7.23 -10.82
C LEU A 5 0.89 6.58 -10.59
N TYR A 6 1.05 5.31 -10.95
CA TYR A 6 2.24 4.47 -10.73
C TYR A 6 2.45 3.98 -9.29
N TYR A 7 1.60 4.39 -8.34
CA TYR A 7 1.73 4.04 -6.91
C TYR A 7 0.66 3.03 -6.43
N GLY A 8 -0.03 2.34 -7.34
CA GLY A 8 -0.83 1.16 -7.00
C GLY A 8 0.07 -0.05 -6.69
N GLY A 9 -0.37 -1.01 -5.87
CA GLY A 9 0.50 -2.08 -5.34
C GLY A 9 1.40 -2.78 -6.37
N LEU A 10 0.87 -3.14 -7.55
CA LEU A 10 1.66 -3.75 -8.63
C LEU A 10 2.55 -2.73 -9.38
N ALA A 11 2.02 -1.55 -9.68
CA ALA A 11 2.77 -0.49 -10.36
C ALA A 11 3.94 0.03 -9.51
N ALA A 12 3.75 0.09 -8.19
CA ALA A 12 4.76 0.56 -7.25
C ALA A 12 6.02 -0.30 -7.27
N ARG A 13 5.88 -1.62 -7.50
CA ARG A 13 7.03 -2.52 -7.66
C ARG A 13 7.96 -2.05 -8.79
N VAL A 14 7.39 -1.55 -9.89
CA VAL A 14 8.17 -0.99 -11.01
C VAL A 14 8.98 0.22 -10.55
N GLU A 15 8.34 1.17 -9.87
CA GLU A 15 9.01 2.41 -9.44
C GLU A 15 10.11 2.12 -8.40
N ILE A 16 9.90 1.13 -7.53
CA ILE A 16 10.91 0.66 -6.57
C ILE A 16 12.09 0.00 -7.29
N LEU A 17 11.83 -0.89 -8.25
CA LEU A 17 12.89 -1.54 -9.04
C LEU A 17 13.69 -0.55 -9.88
N LYS A 18 13.07 0.52 -10.40
CA LYS A 18 13.76 1.61 -11.09
C LYS A 18 14.61 2.47 -10.14
N ALA A 19 14.22 2.60 -8.88
CA ALA A 19 14.90 3.40 -7.87
C ALA A 19 16.10 2.71 -7.19
N LYS A 20 16.40 1.45 -7.56
CA LYS A 20 17.59 0.73 -7.05
C LYS A 20 18.88 1.41 -7.53
N LYS A 21 19.81 1.65 -6.61
CA LYS A 21 21.15 2.20 -6.93
C LYS A 21 22.22 1.11 -7.09
N ARG A 22 21.88 -0.11 -6.70
CA ARG A 22 22.76 -1.27 -6.75
C ARG A 22 22.30 -2.19 -7.90
N PRO A 23 23.15 -3.11 -8.38
CA PRO A 23 22.75 -4.07 -9.40
C PRO A 23 21.50 -4.88 -9.01
N PHE A 24 21.41 -5.25 -7.74
CA PHE A 24 20.29 -5.99 -7.16
C PHE A 24 19.41 -5.09 -6.30
N SER A 25 18.10 -5.34 -6.28
CA SER A 25 17.19 -4.66 -5.35
C SER A 25 17.30 -5.29 -3.97
N SER A 26 17.34 -4.45 -2.95
CA SER A 26 17.35 -4.85 -1.54
C SER A 26 15.95 -5.23 -1.03
N CYS A 27 14.94 -5.21 -1.89
CA CYS A 27 13.55 -5.55 -1.58
C CYS A 27 13.14 -6.96 -2.02
N ILE A 28 13.98 -7.65 -2.79
CA ILE A 28 13.65 -8.98 -3.35
C ILE A 28 14.18 -10.08 -2.43
N LEU A 29 13.32 -11.03 -2.09
CA LEU A 29 13.68 -12.15 -1.21
C LEU A 29 14.82 -13.00 -1.78
N ARG A 30 15.67 -13.48 -0.87
CA ARG A 30 16.83 -14.31 -1.19
C ARG A 30 16.42 -15.55 -2.00
N GLY A 31 17.22 -15.87 -3.02
CA GLY A 31 17.01 -17.04 -3.86
C GLY A 31 16.04 -16.82 -5.04
N PHE A 32 15.55 -15.60 -5.26
CA PHE A 32 14.90 -15.24 -6.51
C PHE A 32 15.89 -14.58 -7.48
N SER A 33 15.87 -15.02 -8.73
CA SER A 33 16.61 -14.41 -9.84
C SER A 33 15.70 -14.41 -11.06
N GLY A 34 15.43 -13.25 -11.63
CA GLY A 34 14.44 -13.15 -12.71
C GLY A 34 13.95 -11.73 -12.94
N LYS A 35 12.81 -11.64 -13.60
CA LYS A 35 12.20 -10.38 -14.03
C LYS A 35 10.81 -10.22 -13.45
N TYR A 36 10.43 -8.97 -13.21
CA TYR A 36 9.06 -8.54 -12.98
C TYR A 36 8.50 -7.96 -14.28
N THR A 37 7.50 -8.60 -14.87
CA THR A 37 6.84 -8.08 -16.07
C THR A 37 5.61 -7.28 -15.69
N TYR A 38 5.55 -6.01 -16.11
CA TYR A 38 4.41 -5.14 -15.89
C TYR A 38 4.12 -4.34 -17.15
N ASN A 39 2.86 -4.38 -17.60
CA ASN A 39 2.41 -3.69 -18.81
C ASN A 39 3.27 -4.00 -20.08
N GLY A 40 3.71 -5.26 -20.22
CA GLY A 40 4.51 -5.72 -21.36
C GLY A 40 6.01 -5.40 -21.26
N GLU A 41 6.46 -4.74 -20.20
CA GLU A 41 7.87 -4.42 -19.98
C GLU A 41 8.47 -5.28 -18.86
N ASP A 42 9.74 -5.66 -19.04
CA ASP A 42 10.49 -6.47 -18.09
C ASP A 42 11.43 -5.62 -17.23
N TYR A 43 11.36 -5.82 -15.92
CA TYR A 43 12.22 -5.17 -14.93
C TYR A 43 13.04 -6.20 -14.17
N ASP A 44 14.37 -6.01 -14.09
CA ASP A 44 15.22 -6.95 -13.34
C ASP A 44 14.91 -6.89 -11.84
N ALA A 45 14.43 -8.02 -11.33
CA ALA A 45 14.00 -8.22 -9.96
C ALA A 45 14.86 -9.28 -9.26
N SER A 46 16.13 -9.42 -9.64
CA SER A 46 17.02 -10.41 -9.02
C SER A 46 17.50 -9.96 -7.64
N ALA A 47 17.54 -10.91 -6.69
CA ALA A 47 18.03 -10.68 -5.34
C ALA A 47 19.56 -10.70 -5.28
N SER A 48 20.12 -9.96 -4.33
CA SER A 48 21.52 -10.15 -3.92
C SER A 48 21.70 -11.50 -3.22
N PRO A 49 22.93 -12.03 -3.08
CA PRO A 49 23.20 -13.22 -2.27
C PRO A 49 22.67 -13.12 -0.83
N GLU A 50 22.74 -11.92 -0.25
CA GLU A 50 22.23 -11.63 1.09
C GLU A 50 20.70 -11.54 1.14
N GLY A 51 20.05 -11.29 0.00
CA GLY A 51 18.61 -11.16 -0.13
C GLY A 51 18.07 -9.77 0.21
N ALA A 52 16.82 -9.74 0.67
CA ALA A 52 16.17 -8.51 1.07
C ALA A 52 16.63 -8.06 2.46
N ALA A 53 16.62 -6.76 2.69
CA ALA A 53 16.89 -6.17 3.99
C ALA A 53 15.97 -4.97 4.20
N TYR A 54 15.24 -4.95 5.32
CA TYR A 54 14.19 -3.95 5.60
C TYR A 54 14.67 -2.51 5.38
N ASP A 55 15.76 -2.08 6.04
CA ASP A 55 16.23 -0.70 5.97
C ASP A 55 16.67 -0.30 4.56
N LYS A 56 17.41 -1.18 3.87
CA LYS A 56 17.88 -0.93 2.50
C LYS A 56 16.73 -0.93 1.49
N CYS A 57 15.73 -1.78 1.70
CA CYS A 57 14.52 -1.79 0.89
C CYS A 57 13.72 -0.50 1.10
N LYS A 58 13.60 -0.05 2.35
CA LYS A 58 12.94 1.20 2.69
C LYS A 58 13.63 2.39 1.99
N GLU A 59 14.96 2.45 1.99
CA GLU A 59 15.69 3.48 1.23
C GLU A 59 15.37 3.47 -0.27
N GLU A 60 15.19 2.30 -0.89
CA GLU A 60 14.74 2.16 -2.30
C GLU A 60 13.33 2.71 -2.49
N ILE A 61 12.43 2.43 -1.56
CA ILE A 61 11.04 2.90 -1.59
C ILE A 61 10.95 4.41 -1.33
N ASP A 62 11.71 4.95 -0.40
CA ASP A 62 11.75 6.40 -0.11
C ASP A 62 12.11 7.20 -1.37
N ARG A 63 13.05 6.68 -2.18
CA ARG A 63 13.41 7.23 -3.48
C ARG A 63 12.30 7.08 -4.52
N ALA A 64 11.65 5.91 -4.58
CA ALA A 64 10.55 5.66 -5.50
C ALA A 64 9.34 6.58 -5.23
N LEU A 65 9.05 6.83 -3.95
CA LEU A 65 8.03 7.78 -3.50
C LEU A 65 8.45 9.23 -3.71
N LYS A 66 9.74 9.54 -3.89
CA LYS A 66 10.26 10.91 -4.02
C LYS A 66 9.87 11.75 -2.79
N LEU A 67 10.16 11.22 -1.61
CA LEU A 67 9.84 11.88 -0.33
C LEU A 67 10.57 13.23 -0.15
N ASP A 68 11.69 13.42 -0.85
CA ASP A 68 12.49 14.65 -0.87
C ASP A 68 12.05 15.66 -1.95
N ALA A 69 10.99 15.36 -2.71
CA ALA A 69 10.50 16.26 -3.74
C ALA A 69 10.06 17.61 -3.13
N PRO A 70 10.41 18.75 -3.77
CA PRO A 70 9.99 20.06 -3.29
C PRO A 70 8.47 20.17 -3.14
N CYS A 71 8.01 20.76 -2.04
CA CYS A 71 6.61 21.02 -1.79
C CYS A 71 6.27 22.49 -2.07
N ALA A 72 5.46 22.75 -3.10
CA ALA A 72 4.97 24.09 -3.41
C ALA A 72 3.76 24.52 -2.56
N ALA A 73 3.12 23.56 -1.88
CA ALA A 73 2.02 23.80 -0.95
C ALA A 73 2.53 23.93 0.50
N LYS A 74 1.61 24.17 1.45
CA LYS A 74 1.97 24.26 2.88
C LYS A 74 2.58 22.96 3.41
N ASN A 75 1.97 21.82 3.07
CA ASN A 75 2.41 20.48 3.43
C ASN A 75 2.10 19.54 2.28
N CYS A 76 3.02 18.61 1.99
CA CYS A 76 2.85 17.61 0.93
C CYS A 76 2.89 16.21 1.52
N THR A 77 2.40 15.26 0.75
CA THR A 77 2.61 13.83 0.95
C THR A 77 3.97 13.46 0.38
N PHE A 78 4.00 12.88 -0.82
CA PHE A 78 5.20 12.50 -1.55
C PHE A 78 5.11 13.02 -2.98
N GLY A 79 6.26 13.17 -3.66
CA GLY A 79 6.31 13.72 -5.02
C GLY A 79 5.79 15.17 -5.14
N GLY A 80 5.81 15.94 -4.05
CA GLY A 80 5.36 17.34 -4.03
C GLY A 80 3.84 17.54 -4.09
N VAL A 81 3.04 16.49 -3.86
CA VAL A 81 1.58 16.56 -3.92
C VAL A 81 1.01 17.11 -2.61
N TRP A 82 0.15 18.13 -2.68
CA TRP A 82 -0.51 18.70 -1.50
C TRP A 82 -1.31 17.65 -0.71
N ASN A 83 -1.12 17.62 0.62
CA ASN A 83 -1.74 16.62 1.50
C ASN A 83 -3.21 16.89 1.87
N GLY A 84 -3.80 17.98 1.37
CA GLY A 84 -5.19 18.36 1.68
C GLY A 84 -5.40 19.02 3.04
N GLY A 85 -4.33 19.29 3.80
CA GLY A 85 -4.39 20.03 5.08
C GLY A 85 -4.70 19.19 6.33
N GLY A 86 -5.01 17.90 6.19
CA GLY A 86 -5.31 17.00 7.32
C GLY A 86 -6.62 17.35 8.03
N GLY A 87 -6.66 17.13 9.35
CA GLY A 87 -7.81 17.44 10.21
C GLY A 87 -8.73 16.25 10.50
N ALA A 88 -9.84 16.53 11.20
CA ALA A 88 -10.71 15.50 11.78
C ALA A 88 -11.28 14.48 10.77
N GLY A 89 -11.37 14.86 9.49
CA GLY A 89 -11.76 13.94 8.41
C GLY A 89 -10.79 12.77 8.19
N GLN A 90 -9.59 12.81 8.77
CA GLN A 90 -8.59 11.74 8.74
C GLN A 90 -8.44 11.03 10.10
N ASP A 91 -9.31 11.30 11.08
CA ASP A 91 -9.23 10.64 12.38
C ASP A 91 -9.53 9.15 12.25
N THR A 92 -10.55 8.80 11.45
CA THR A 92 -10.91 7.42 11.11
C THR A 92 -10.43 7.09 9.70
N VAL A 93 -9.57 6.07 9.58
CA VAL A 93 -8.98 5.67 8.30
C VAL A 93 -9.33 4.23 7.97
N TYR A 94 -9.96 4.05 6.81
CA TYR A 94 -10.22 2.74 6.20
C TYR A 94 -9.21 2.50 5.09
N VAL A 95 -8.54 1.35 5.11
CA VAL A 95 -7.48 0.99 4.16
C VAL A 95 -7.88 -0.33 3.50
N ALA A 96 -8.10 -0.30 2.18
CA ALA A 96 -8.76 -1.37 1.46
C ALA A 96 -7.83 -2.09 0.47
N SER A 97 -8.37 -3.12 -0.21
CA SER A 97 -7.76 -3.75 -1.38
C SER A 97 -6.38 -4.36 -1.09
N PHE A 98 -5.30 -3.84 -1.69
CA PHE A 98 -3.96 -4.45 -1.62
C PHE A 98 -3.47 -4.64 -0.18
N PHE A 99 -3.69 -3.64 0.68
CA PHE A 99 -3.36 -3.68 2.10
C PHE A 99 -4.09 -4.80 2.86
N TYR A 100 -5.39 -4.95 2.64
CA TYR A 100 -6.18 -6.04 3.23
C TYR A 100 -5.71 -7.40 2.68
N GLY A 101 -5.51 -7.48 1.36
CA GLY A 101 -5.01 -8.66 0.68
C GLY A 101 -3.66 -9.13 1.23
N LYS A 102 -2.69 -8.22 1.41
CA LYS A 102 -1.39 -8.59 1.97
C LYS A 102 -1.51 -9.06 3.42
N ALA A 103 -2.30 -8.36 4.24
CA ALA A 103 -2.51 -8.73 5.64
C ALA A 103 -3.15 -10.13 5.81
N THR A 104 -4.08 -10.51 4.92
CA THR A 104 -4.64 -11.87 4.90
C THR A 104 -3.64 -12.92 4.42
N GLN A 105 -2.85 -12.61 3.39
CA GLN A 105 -1.83 -13.53 2.84
C GLN A 105 -0.77 -13.92 3.87
N ILE A 106 -0.39 -13.00 4.78
CA ILE A 106 0.57 -13.25 5.86
C ILE A 106 -0.09 -13.79 7.13
N GLY A 107 -1.39 -14.08 7.11
CA GLY A 107 -2.12 -14.70 8.23
C GLY A 107 -2.34 -13.79 9.44
N TRP A 108 -2.18 -12.47 9.29
CA TRP A 108 -2.51 -11.53 10.36
C TRP A 108 -4.01 -11.24 10.42
N VAL A 109 -4.68 -11.21 9.27
CA VAL A 109 -6.13 -11.09 9.18
C VAL A 109 -6.73 -12.41 8.71
N ASP A 110 -7.78 -12.86 9.39
CA ASP A 110 -8.47 -14.09 9.03
C ASP A 110 -9.04 -14.02 7.61
N MET A 111 -8.82 -15.08 6.85
CA MET A 111 -9.39 -15.21 5.51
C MET A 111 -10.92 -15.18 5.57
N GLY A 112 -11.52 -14.23 4.85
CA GLY A 112 -12.98 -14.05 4.81
C GLY A 112 -13.55 -13.08 5.86
N ALA A 113 -12.74 -12.56 6.78
CA ALA A 113 -13.16 -11.46 7.63
C ALA A 113 -13.62 -10.26 6.76
N PRO A 114 -14.69 -9.53 7.13
CA PRO A 114 -15.09 -8.36 6.36
C PRO A 114 -14.09 -7.20 6.55
N SER A 115 -13.50 -7.10 7.74
CA SER A 115 -12.54 -6.06 8.12
C SER A 115 -11.78 -6.46 9.37
N ALA A 116 -10.64 -5.81 9.64
CA ALA A 116 -9.86 -5.98 10.86
C ALA A 116 -9.25 -4.65 11.34
N LYS A 117 -9.10 -4.50 12.66
CA LYS A 117 -8.34 -3.40 13.27
C LYS A 117 -6.85 -3.67 13.19
N SER A 118 -6.08 -2.61 12.99
CA SER A 118 -4.67 -2.70 12.61
C SER A 118 -3.95 -1.36 12.86
N SER A 119 -2.66 -1.32 12.57
CA SER A 119 -1.84 -0.10 12.54
C SER A 119 -0.78 -0.18 11.45
N PRO A 120 -0.27 0.95 10.92
CA PRO A 120 0.87 0.95 10.01
C PRO A 120 2.08 0.17 10.57
N ALA A 121 2.35 0.28 11.88
CA ALA A 121 3.47 -0.41 12.54
C ALA A 121 3.44 -1.93 12.37
N ALA A 122 2.26 -2.55 12.20
CA ALA A 122 2.19 -3.99 12.02
C ALA A 122 2.55 -4.45 10.59
N PHE A 123 2.47 -3.58 9.58
CA PHE A 123 3.12 -3.84 8.28
C PHE A 123 4.64 -3.86 8.41
N ARG A 124 5.20 -2.89 9.15
CA ARG A 124 6.64 -2.88 9.48
C ARG A 124 7.06 -4.14 10.22
N ALA A 125 6.34 -4.53 11.28
CA ALA A 125 6.67 -5.72 12.06
C ALA A 125 6.59 -7.01 11.21
N ALA A 126 5.65 -7.09 10.26
CA ALA A 126 5.59 -8.18 9.29
C ALA A 126 6.79 -8.15 8.33
N ALA A 127 7.15 -6.97 7.81
CA ALA A 127 8.31 -6.81 6.94
C ALA A 127 9.62 -7.20 7.63
N GLU A 128 9.84 -6.75 8.86
CA GLU A 128 11.04 -7.07 9.64
C GLU A 128 11.22 -8.58 9.86
N LYS A 129 10.11 -9.34 9.98
CA LYS A 129 10.12 -10.80 10.07
C LYS A 129 10.32 -11.49 8.72
N LEU A 130 9.74 -10.93 7.66
CA LEU A 130 9.66 -11.57 6.35
C LEU A 130 10.90 -11.28 5.48
N CYS A 131 11.44 -10.07 5.50
CA CYS A 131 12.56 -9.67 4.65
C CYS A 131 13.84 -10.53 4.81
N PRO A 132 14.20 -11.02 6.02
CA PRO A 132 15.36 -11.90 6.17
C PRO A 132 15.20 -13.30 5.55
N LEU A 133 13.99 -13.69 5.15
CA LEU A 133 13.70 -15.03 4.63
C LEU A 133 14.11 -15.16 3.15
N SER A 134 14.41 -16.39 2.74
CA SER A 134 14.41 -16.78 1.32
C SER A 134 12.99 -16.99 0.80
N VAL A 135 12.85 -17.06 -0.53
CA VAL A 135 11.59 -17.45 -1.18
C VAL A 135 11.04 -18.78 -0.63
N ARG A 136 11.91 -19.76 -0.41
CA ARG A 136 11.50 -21.08 0.10
C ARG A 136 11.00 -21.01 1.54
N GLU A 137 11.74 -20.31 2.40
CA GLU A 137 11.38 -20.10 3.80
C GLU A 137 10.07 -19.31 3.91
N ALA A 138 9.95 -18.19 3.19
CA ALA A 138 8.74 -17.35 3.19
C ALA A 138 7.49 -18.13 2.73
N LYS A 139 7.61 -18.96 1.68
CA LYS A 139 6.50 -19.81 1.22
C LYS A 139 6.10 -20.88 2.24
N ALA A 140 7.06 -21.41 3.00
CA ALA A 140 6.79 -22.38 4.06
C ALA A 140 6.16 -21.71 5.29
N THR A 141 6.63 -20.53 5.69
CA THR A 141 6.11 -19.77 6.83
C THR A 141 4.73 -19.18 6.56
N TYR A 142 4.48 -18.73 5.32
CA TYR A 142 3.24 -18.07 4.92
C TYR A 142 2.63 -18.81 3.70
N PRO A 143 1.86 -19.89 3.93
CA PRO A 143 1.30 -20.69 2.83
C PRO A 143 0.33 -19.93 1.92
N GLY A 144 -0.32 -18.88 2.45
CA GLY A 144 -1.22 -18.01 1.69
C GLY A 144 -0.52 -16.91 0.90
N LEU A 145 0.81 -16.80 0.98
CA LEU A 145 1.56 -15.72 0.37
C LEU A 145 1.64 -15.86 -1.15
N LEU A 146 1.16 -14.83 -1.86
CA LEU A 146 1.27 -14.70 -3.31
C LEU A 146 2.46 -13.82 -3.66
N ASP A 147 2.96 -13.93 -4.90
CA ASP A 147 4.08 -13.13 -5.39
C ASP A 147 5.28 -13.12 -4.42
N VAL A 148 5.60 -14.30 -3.87
CA VAL A 148 6.52 -14.48 -2.74
C VAL A 148 7.82 -13.68 -2.86
N PRO A 149 8.52 -13.62 -4.02
CA PRO A 149 9.76 -12.83 -4.14
C PRO A 149 9.64 -11.35 -3.77
N TYR A 150 8.44 -10.77 -3.93
CA TYR A 150 8.14 -9.35 -3.73
C TYR A 150 7.50 -9.06 -2.38
N ALA A 151 7.24 -10.06 -1.54
CA ALA A 151 6.49 -9.86 -0.32
C ALA A 151 7.17 -8.89 0.69
N CYS A 152 8.50 -8.88 0.75
CA CYS A 152 9.23 -7.88 1.53
C CYS A 152 8.99 -6.48 0.96
N MET A 153 9.20 -6.30 -0.35
CA MET A 153 8.91 -5.05 -1.07
C MET A 153 7.51 -4.52 -0.76
N ASP A 154 6.49 -5.37 -0.87
CA ASP A 154 5.09 -4.99 -0.67
C ASP A 154 4.84 -4.48 0.76
N LEU A 155 5.32 -5.21 1.78
CA LEU A 155 5.09 -4.84 3.19
C LEU A 155 5.85 -3.57 3.58
N VAL A 156 7.09 -3.41 3.12
CA VAL A 156 7.86 -2.19 3.35
C VAL A 156 7.21 -1.02 2.61
N TYR A 157 6.69 -1.24 1.39
CA TYR A 157 5.98 -0.22 0.62
C TYR A 157 4.71 0.23 1.32
N GLU A 158 3.87 -0.70 1.78
CA GLU A 158 2.63 -0.39 2.49
C GLU A 158 2.89 0.41 3.77
N TYR A 159 3.90 0.03 4.56
CA TYR A 159 4.32 0.81 5.73
C TYR A 159 4.78 2.22 5.35
N THR A 160 5.73 2.31 4.41
CA THR A 160 6.36 3.58 4.02
C THR A 160 5.35 4.53 3.40
N LEU A 161 4.44 4.03 2.56
CA LEU A 161 3.38 4.81 1.96
C LEU A 161 2.43 5.40 3.01
N LEU A 162 2.00 4.60 4.00
CA LEU A 162 1.10 5.07 5.06
C LEU A 162 1.79 6.07 5.99
N VAL A 163 3.00 5.77 6.43
CA VAL A 163 3.70 6.58 7.45
C VAL A 163 4.44 7.74 6.82
N ASP A 164 5.39 7.48 5.94
CA ASP A 164 6.27 8.53 5.40
C ASP A 164 5.62 9.26 4.21
N GLY A 165 4.81 8.56 3.41
CA GLY A 165 4.06 9.15 2.31
C GLY A 165 2.85 9.96 2.77
N PHE A 166 1.96 9.36 3.56
CA PHE A 166 0.70 9.99 3.99
C PHE A 166 0.75 10.63 5.38
N GLY A 167 1.83 10.46 6.14
CA GLY A 167 2.00 11.11 7.44
C GLY A 167 1.18 10.50 8.57
N LEU A 168 0.73 9.25 8.45
CA LEU A 168 0.04 8.58 9.55
C LEU A 168 1.05 8.21 10.64
N ALA A 169 0.69 8.45 11.91
CA ALA A 169 1.48 7.93 13.02
C ALA A 169 1.57 6.40 12.95
N PRO A 170 2.74 5.78 13.19
CA PRO A 170 2.90 4.32 13.10
C PRO A 170 1.89 3.53 13.94
N ALA A 171 1.51 4.05 15.10
CA ALA A 171 0.57 3.44 16.03
C ALA A 171 -0.90 3.85 15.78
N LYS A 172 -1.19 4.69 14.79
CA LYS A 172 -2.58 5.11 14.49
C LYS A 172 -3.41 3.88 14.15
N GLU A 173 -4.55 3.74 14.81
CA GLU A 173 -5.50 2.69 14.47
C GLU A 173 -6.05 2.93 13.06
N ILE A 174 -6.00 1.90 12.23
CA ILE A 174 -6.63 1.84 10.92
C ILE A 174 -7.58 0.65 10.86
N THR A 175 -8.52 0.70 9.94
CA THR A 175 -9.40 -0.43 9.62
C THR A 175 -9.03 -1.00 8.26
N LEU A 176 -8.41 -2.17 8.24
CA LEU A 176 -8.23 -2.94 7.01
C LEU A 176 -9.60 -3.47 6.58
N VAL A 177 -10.02 -3.20 5.35
CA VAL A 177 -11.41 -3.47 4.93
C VAL A 177 -11.51 -4.14 3.56
N GLU A 178 -12.30 -5.21 3.50
CA GLU A 178 -12.76 -5.85 2.26
C GLU A 178 -14.26 -5.62 2.07
N LYS A 179 -15.04 -5.68 3.16
CA LYS A 179 -16.48 -5.43 3.19
C LYS A 179 -16.88 -4.58 4.39
N VAL A 180 -17.91 -3.77 4.22
CA VAL A 180 -18.55 -2.98 5.28
C VAL A 180 -19.92 -3.57 5.60
N LYS A 181 -20.29 -3.56 6.89
CA LYS A 181 -21.62 -3.99 7.33
C LYS A 181 -22.62 -2.85 7.14
N HIS A 182 -23.75 -3.14 6.50
CA HIS A 182 -24.89 -2.24 6.37
C HIS A 182 -26.19 -3.01 6.63
N GLY A 183 -26.79 -2.81 7.82
CA GLY A 183 -27.85 -3.68 8.30
C GLY A 183 -27.36 -5.13 8.39
N GLU A 184 -28.09 -6.04 7.75
CA GLU A 184 -27.75 -7.48 7.67
C GLU A 184 -26.80 -7.83 6.51
N TYR A 185 -26.41 -6.85 5.68
CA TYR A 185 -25.61 -7.08 4.48
C TYR A 185 -24.13 -6.75 4.68
N LEU A 186 -23.27 -7.52 4.01
CA LEU A 186 -21.85 -7.22 3.84
C LEU A 186 -21.62 -6.71 2.42
N ILE A 187 -21.34 -5.42 2.29
CA ILE A 187 -21.15 -4.75 1.02
C ILE A 187 -19.66 -4.58 0.76
N LYS A 188 -19.18 -4.90 -0.44
CA LYS A 188 -17.76 -4.76 -0.79
C LYS A 188 -17.32 -3.30 -0.68
N ALA A 189 -16.17 -3.05 -0.05
CA ALA A 189 -15.59 -1.73 0.13
C ALA A 189 -14.93 -1.23 -1.17
N THR A 190 -15.77 -0.97 -2.18
CA THR A 190 -15.39 -0.56 -3.53
C THR A 190 -16.33 0.53 -4.04
N TRP A 191 -15.89 1.24 -5.09
CA TRP A 191 -16.57 2.39 -5.68
C TRP A 191 -18.02 2.21 -6.19
N PRO A 192 -18.50 1.03 -6.65
CA PRO A 192 -19.81 0.95 -7.32
C PRO A 192 -21.00 1.41 -6.45
N LEU A 193 -20.96 1.16 -5.14
CA LEU A 193 -22.03 1.65 -4.25
C LEU A 193 -22.03 3.18 -4.19
N GLY A 194 -20.86 3.81 -4.11
CA GLY A 194 -20.73 5.26 -4.10
C GLY A 194 -21.27 5.90 -5.38
N GLU A 195 -20.94 5.30 -6.54
CA GLU A 195 -21.49 5.74 -7.83
C GLU A 195 -23.01 5.63 -7.88
N ALA A 196 -23.58 4.51 -7.41
CA ALA A 196 -25.03 4.34 -7.35
C ALA A 196 -25.70 5.37 -6.44
N ILE A 197 -25.12 5.65 -5.27
CA ILE A 197 -25.60 6.68 -4.35
C ILE A 197 -25.56 8.05 -5.03
N ASP A 198 -24.45 8.42 -5.67
CA ASP A 198 -24.33 9.72 -6.37
C ASP A 198 -25.35 9.85 -7.51
N ALA A 199 -25.66 8.75 -8.21
CA ALA A 199 -26.63 8.72 -9.29
C ALA A 199 -28.07 8.94 -8.81
N VAL A 200 -28.44 8.44 -7.62
CA VAL A 200 -29.80 8.55 -7.06
C VAL A 200 -29.96 9.66 -6.03
N ALA A 201 -28.85 10.22 -5.54
CA ALA A 201 -28.86 11.29 -4.55
C ALA A 201 -29.65 12.49 -5.10
N PRO A 202 -30.53 13.12 -4.29
CA PRO A 202 -31.20 14.33 -4.71
C PRO A 202 -30.15 15.39 -5.07
N LYS A 203 -30.09 15.77 -6.35
CA LYS A 203 -29.32 16.94 -6.75
C LYS A 203 -29.94 18.11 -5.99
N LYS A 204 -29.21 18.71 -5.05
CA LYS A 204 -29.64 19.97 -4.43
C LYS A 204 -30.01 20.90 -5.58
N ARG A 205 -31.30 21.20 -5.74
CA ARG A 205 -31.71 22.36 -6.52
C ARG A 205 -31.10 23.52 -5.75
N VAL A 206 -29.99 24.05 -6.26
CA VAL A 206 -29.58 25.40 -5.90
C VAL A 206 -30.79 26.24 -6.27
N ALA A 207 -31.58 26.60 -5.27
CA ALA A 207 -32.71 27.47 -5.48
C ALA A 207 -32.16 28.68 -6.22
N ARG A 208 -32.72 28.96 -7.40
CA ARG A 208 -32.68 30.30 -7.98
C ARG A 208 -33.33 31.21 -6.95
N LEU A 209 -32.54 31.71 -6.00
CA LEU A 209 -32.81 32.96 -5.31
C LEU A 209 -32.19 34.07 -6.17
N LEU A 210 -32.78 34.24 -7.35
CA LEU A 210 -32.67 35.43 -8.18
C LEU A 210 -34.05 35.60 -8.78
N LEU A 211 -34.93 36.21 -7.98
CA LEU A 211 -36.04 37.09 -8.33
C LEU A 211 -36.55 37.69 -7.01
#